data_AF-C3ZC60-F1
#
_entry.id   AF-C3ZC60-F1
#
_cell.length_a   1.000
_cell.length_b   1.000
_cell.length_c   1.000
_cell.angle_alpha   90.00
_cell.angle_beta   90.00
_cell.angle_gamma   90.00
#
_symmetry.space_group_name_H-M   'P 1'
#
loop_
_entity.id
_entity.type
_entity.pdbx_description
1 polymer ?
#
loop_
_entity_poly.entity_id
_entity_poly.type
_entity_poly.pdbx_seq_one_letter_code
_entity_poly.pdbx_strand_id
1 'polypeptide(L)'
;MAGRLGLCGRVLYDILMYNLQSNPDSPPSLLLECDHTAVPSLIKLLKMYKIRKKVDICSVADEYTVWALLPGTSDPPVFVSDTGLSVIDPRLPDLGNRVVLKSGTNLVFDCVEGTSEDYHTHRYQLGVGEGVNDLPTGNCTPLECNLAFLNGVSFDKGCYVGQELTARTHHTGVIRKRLMPVTLDRPASLEAGSTLTNEKGKNVGKFRHAQGVHGIALVRLAHSQEKLYCKQDSGEEVGLKAETPKWWPQDPQQA
;
A
#
# COMPACT_ATOMS: atom_id res chain seq x y z
N MET A 1 11.86 1.37 -1.71
CA MET A 1 10.43 1.69 -1.89
C MET A 1 10.24 3.20 -1.75
N ALA A 2 9.34 3.81 -2.53
CA ALA A 2 9.04 5.24 -2.39
C ALA A 2 7.59 5.55 -2.81
N GLY A 3 6.71 5.83 -1.84
CA GLY A 3 5.41 6.44 -2.15
C GLY A 3 5.61 7.89 -2.58
N ARG A 4 5.07 8.32 -3.73
CA ARG A 4 5.18 9.71 -4.18
C ARG A 4 4.07 10.57 -3.58
N LEU A 5 4.51 11.69 -2.98
CA LEU A 5 3.67 12.75 -2.46
C LEU A 5 3.37 13.80 -3.54
N GLY A 6 2.13 14.27 -3.62
CA GLY A 6 1.75 15.47 -4.37
C GLY A 6 2.24 16.75 -3.70
N LEU A 7 2.12 17.90 -4.39
CA LEU A 7 2.55 19.22 -3.91
C LEU A 7 1.96 19.60 -2.53
N CYS A 8 0.81 19.04 -2.16
CA CYS A 8 0.17 19.25 -0.85
C CYS A 8 0.55 18.21 0.21
N GLY A 9 1.60 17.41 -0.01
CA GLY A 9 2.07 16.41 0.93
C GLY A 9 1.12 15.21 1.11
N ARG A 10 0.41 14.81 0.05
CA ARG A 10 -0.56 13.69 0.05
C ARG A 10 -0.14 12.57 -0.89
N VAL A 11 -0.50 11.33 -0.58
CA VAL A 11 -0.18 10.17 -1.42
C VAL A 11 -0.92 10.29 -2.75
N LEU A 12 -0.19 10.18 -3.86
CA LEU A 12 -0.78 10.09 -5.20
C LEU A 12 -0.82 8.65 -5.69
N TYR A 13 0.32 7.96 -5.58
CA TYR A 13 0.51 6.58 -6.01
C TYR A 13 1.41 5.88 -5.01
N ASP A 14 1.03 4.68 -4.61
CA ASP A 14 1.90 3.69 -4.00
C ASP A 14 2.69 2.96 -5.09
N ILE A 15 4.00 2.83 -4.89
CA ILE A 15 4.92 2.30 -5.90
C ILE A 15 5.93 1.39 -5.22
N LEU A 16 6.04 0.15 -5.71
CA LEU A 16 7.18 -0.72 -5.43
C LEU A 16 8.23 -0.52 -6.52
N MET A 17 9.50 -0.48 -6.12
CA MET A 17 10.61 -0.15 -6.99
C MET A 17 11.61 -1.30 -6.99
N TYR A 18 11.95 -1.78 -8.18
CA TYR A 18 12.91 -2.87 -8.36
C TYR A 18 14.09 -2.39 -9.19
N ASN A 19 15.30 -2.67 -8.72
CA ASN A 19 16.51 -2.43 -9.49
C ASN A 19 16.79 -3.67 -10.35
N LEU A 20 16.71 -3.50 -11.68
CA LEU A 20 16.97 -4.57 -12.65
C LEU A 20 18.44 -4.62 -13.10
N GLN A 21 19.30 -3.76 -12.56
CA GLN A 21 20.69 -3.75 -12.96
C GLN A 21 21.39 -5.02 -12.46
N SER A 22 21.50 -6.03 -13.33
CA SER A 22 22.28 -7.25 -13.09
C SER A 22 23.77 -7.04 -13.39
N ASN A 23 24.10 -6.14 -14.33
CA ASN A 23 25.47 -5.78 -14.70
C ASN A 23 25.80 -4.31 -14.32
N PRO A 24 26.85 -4.04 -13.53
CA PRO A 24 27.28 -2.69 -13.16
C PRO A 24 27.54 -1.74 -14.35
N ASP A 25 27.95 -2.28 -15.50
CA ASP A 25 28.27 -1.49 -16.70
C ASP A 25 27.04 -1.14 -17.55
N SER A 26 25.89 -1.77 -17.28
CA SER A 26 24.63 -1.46 -17.96
C SER A 26 24.02 -0.16 -17.41
N PRO A 27 23.26 0.59 -18.24
CA PRO A 27 22.58 1.79 -17.75
C PRO A 27 21.61 1.44 -16.62
N PRO A 28 21.48 2.30 -15.59
CA PRO A 28 20.62 2.04 -14.45
C PRO A 28 19.16 1.92 -14.91
N SER A 29 18.52 0.81 -14.54
CA SER A 29 17.17 0.47 -14.98
C SER A 29 16.30 0.11 -13.78
N LEU A 30 15.12 0.73 -13.68
CA LEU A 30 14.18 0.55 -12.58
C LEU A 30 12.82 0.12 -13.12
N LEU A 31 12.24 -0.92 -12.51
CA LEU A 31 10.81 -1.18 -12.64
C LEU A 31 10.04 -0.46 -11.54
N LEU A 32 8.90 0.09 -11.91
CA LEU A 32 7.94 0.70 -11.00
C LEU A 32 6.64 -0.10 -11.09
N GLU A 33 6.33 -0.88 -10.06
CA GLU A 33 5.03 -1.54 -9.91
C GLU A 33 4.06 -0.55 -9.26
N CYS A 34 2.87 -0.41 -9.85
CA CYS A 34 1.79 0.43 -9.37
C CYS A 34 0.44 -0.11 -9.85
N ASP A 35 -0.65 0.45 -9.34
CA ASP A 35 -2.00 0.15 -9.80
C ASP A 35 -2.14 0.35 -11.32
N HIS A 36 -2.70 -0.63 -12.03
CA HIS A 36 -2.86 -0.60 -13.48
C HIS A 36 -3.65 0.63 -13.97
N THR A 37 -4.63 1.09 -13.20
CA THR A 37 -5.43 2.28 -13.53
C THR A 37 -4.62 3.58 -13.40
N ALA A 38 -3.56 3.57 -12.61
CA ALA A 38 -2.71 4.73 -12.36
C ALA A 38 -1.62 4.94 -13.42
N VAL A 39 -1.29 3.90 -14.22
CA VAL A 39 -0.16 3.91 -15.17
C VAL A 39 -0.16 5.13 -16.11
N PRO A 40 -1.27 5.50 -16.80
CA PRO A 40 -1.24 6.64 -17.73
C PRO A 40 -0.92 7.97 -17.03
N SER A 41 -1.52 8.17 -15.85
CA SER A 41 -1.34 9.39 -15.07
C SER A 41 0.05 9.46 -14.43
N LEU A 42 0.59 8.33 -13.96
CA LEU A 42 1.93 8.23 -13.43
C LEU A 42 2.99 8.53 -14.51
N ILE A 43 2.86 7.95 -15.71
CA ILE A 43 3.78 8.24 -16.84
C ILE A 43 3.74 9.73 -17.19
N LYS A 44 2.55 10.32 -17.28
CA LYS A 44 2.40 11.77 -17.53
C LYS A 44 3.11 12.58 -16.45
N LEU A 45 2.90 12.25 -15.18
CA LEU A 45 3.56 12.91 -14.05
C LEU A 45 5.08 12.81 -14.14
N LEU A 46 5.63 11.60 -14.35
CA LEU A 46 7.08 11.40 -14.44
C LEU A 46 7.69 12.17 -15.63
N LYS A 47 7.01 12.19 -16.78
CA LYS A 47 7.44 12.94 -17.97
C LYS A 47 7.48 14.45 -17.74
N MET A 48 6.59 15.02 -16.92
CA MET A 48 6.66 16.44 -16.55
C MET A 48 7.96 16.80 -15.81
N TYR A 49 8.53 15.86 -15.04
CA TYR A 49 9.79 16.06 -14.31
C TYR A 49 11.04 15.59 -15.08
N LYS A 50 10.91 14.98 -16.27
CA LYS A 50 12.02 14.50 -17.11
C LYS A 50 12.85 15.62 -17.76
N ILE A 51 12.50 16.90 -17.60
CA ILE A 51 13.10 18.03 -18.34
C ILE A 51 14.65 17.93 -18.37
N ARG A 52 15.20 17.78 -19.59
CA ARG A 52 16.65 17.65 -19.88
C ARG A 52 17.36 16.46 -19.21
N LYS A 53 16.63 15.46 -18.72
CA LYS A 53 17.18 14.20 -18.20
C LYS A 53 17.15 13.11 -19.28
N LYS A 54 18.26 12.39 -19.42
CA LYS A 54 18.39 11.20 -20.28
C LYS A 54 17.82 9.97 -19.56
N VAL A 55 16.50 9.87 -19.51
CA VAL A 55 15.79 8.74 -18.89
C VAL A 55 14.56 8.40 -19.71
N ASP A 56 14.35 7.15 -20.09
CA ASP A 56 13.15 6.74 -20.80
C ASP A 56 12.09 6.20 -19.85
N ILE A 57 10.84 6.53 -20.14
CA ILE A 57 9.69 6.25 -19.27
C ILE A 57 8.55 5.74 -20.16
N CYS A 58 8.28 4.45 -20.06
CA CYS A 58 7.25 3.74 -20.79
C CYS A 58 6.56 2.72 -19.88
N SER A 59 5.37 2.27 -20.30
CA SER A 59 4.73 1.10 -19.71
C SER A 59 5.41 -0.16 -20.26
N VAL A 60 5.58 -1.15 -19.40
CA VAL A 60 6.10 -2.50 -19.75
C VAL A 60 5.13 -3.59 -19.27
N ALA A 61 3.85 -3.24 -19.11
CA ALA A 61 2.82 -4.13 -18.59
C ALA A 61 2.61 -5.39 -19.44
N ASP A 62 2.89 -5.33 -20.74
CA ASP A 62 2.81 -6.50 -21.64
C ASP A 62 4.08 -7.37 -21.58
N GLU A 63 5.19 -6.83 -21.07
CA GLU A 63 6.49 -7.50 -20.99
C GLU A 63 6.73 -8.22 -19.67
N TYR A 64 6.01 -7.83 -18.61
CA TYR A 64 6.17 -8.39 -17.27
C TYR A 64 4.84 -8.74 -16.62
N THR A 65 4.83 -9.83 -15.87
CA THR A 65 3.75 -10.24 -14.98
C THR A 65 4.18 -10.06 -13.53
N VAL A 66 3.25 -9.62 -12.68
CA VAL A 66 3.47 -9.41 -11.25
C VAL A 66 2.62 -10.40 -10.48
N TRP A 67 3.26 -11.09 -9.54
CA TRP A 67 2.65 -12.07 -8.66
C TRP A 67 3.01 -11.75 -7.21
N ALA A 68 2.12 -12.13 -6.29
CA ALA A 68 2.40 -12.16 -4.87
C ALA A 68 2.39 -13.61 -4.41
N LEU A 69 3.46 -14.01 -3.74
CA LEU A 69 3.56 -15.32 -3.11
C LEU A 69 3.35 -15.15 -1.61
N LEU A 70 2.19 -15.55 -1.13
CA LEU A 70 1.82 -15.43 0.28
C LEU A 70 2.65 -16.40 1.14
N PRO A 71 2.91 -16.07 2.42
CA PRO A 71 3.67 -16.95 3.30
C PRO A 71 3.01 -18.33 3.43
N GLY A 72 3.82 -19.38 3.30
CA GLY A 72 3.43 -20.77 3.43
C GLY A 72 4.23 -21.50 4.51
N THR A 73 4.36 -22.82 4.39
CA THR A 73 5.15 -23.65 5.31
C THR A 73 6.66 -23.62 5.04
N SER A 74 7.08 -23.10 3.88
CA SER A 74 8.48 -22.99 3.47
C SER A 74 8.78 -21.61 2.93
N ASP A 75 10.00 -21.13 3.21
CA ASP A 75 10.47 -19.87 2.64
C ASP A 75 10.65 -19.98 1.13
N PRO A 76 10.04 -19.08 0.35
CA PRO A 76 10.19 -19.09 -1.09
C PRO A 76 11.60 -18.66 -1.53
N PRO A 77 12.08 -19.14 -2.69
CA PRO A 77 13.39 -18.75 -3.19
C PRO A 77 13.40 -17.24 -3.52
N VAL A 78 14.40 -16.55 -2.99
CA VAL A 78 14.73 -15.16 -3.33
C VAL A 78 15.79 -15.17 -4.41
N PHE A 79 15.51 -14.51 -5.53
CA PHE A 79 16.44 -14.45 -6.66
C PHE A 79 16.26 -13.17 -7.47
N VAL A 80 17.31 -12.80 -8.19
CA VAL A 80 17.29 -11.80 -9.26
C VAL A 80 18.02 -12.40 -10.45
N SER A 81 17.39 -12.35 -11.62
CA SER A 81 17.88 -12.99 -12.84
C SER A 81 17.46 -12.18 -14.08
N ASP A 82 17.97 -12.56 -15.24
CA ASP A 82 17.58 -11.92 -16.51
C ASP A 82 16.11 -12.19 -16.89
N THR A 83 15.47 -13.19 -16.30
CA THR A 83 14.06 -13.55 -16.54
C THR A 83 13.09 -12.93 -15.53
N GLY A 84 13.60 -12.31 -14.47
CA GLY A 84 12.79 -11.71 -13.42
C GLY A 84 13.39 -11.85 -12.02
N LEU A 85 12.57 -11.56 -11.01
CA LEU A 85 12.95 -11.55 -9.61
C LEU A 85 11.86 -12.14 -8.71
N SER A 86 12.30 -12.63 -7.56
CA SER A 86 11.49 -12.95 -6.39
C SER A 86 12.19 -12.33 -5.19
N VAL A 87 11.52 -11.42 -4.49
CA VAL A 87 12.06 -10.71 -3.34
C VAL A 87 11.04 -10.66 -2.22
N ILE A 88 11.49 -10.63 -0.97
CA ILE A 88 10.61 -10.37 0.18
C ILE A 88 9.91 -9.02 -0.05
N ASP A 89 8.61 -8.96 0.21
CA ASP A 89 7.85 -7.72 0.06
C ASP A 89 8.47 -6.62 0.93
N PRO A 90 8.91 -5.50 0.34
CA PRO A 90 9.69 -4.51 1.07
C PRO A 90 8.87 -3.74 2.13
N ARG A 91 7.54 -3.90 2.14
CA ARG A 91 6.64 -3.26 3.12
C ARG A 91 6.62 -4.01 4.42
N LEU A 92 6.47 -5.33 4.33
CA LEU A 92 6.31 -6.20 5.48
C LEU A 92 6.61 -7.64 5.06
N PRO A 93 7.52 -8.37 5.73
CA PRO A 93 7.80 -9.78 5.42
C PRO A 93 6.56 -10.68 5.48
N ASP A 94 5.59 -10.37 6.36
CA ASP A 94 4.33 -11.13 6.49
C ASP A 94 3.44 -11.03 5.23
N LEU A 95 3.70 -10.11 4.30
CA LEU A 95 3.04 -10.08 2.99
C LEU A 95 3.59 -11.15 2.02
N GLY A 96 4.69 -11.81 2.40
CA GLY A 96 5.37 -12.81 1.59
C GLY A 96 6.32 -12.17 0.57
N ASN A 97 6.36 -12.73 -0.63
CA ASN A 97 7.27 -12.29 -1.69
C ASN A 97 6.53 -11.59 -2.82
N ARG A 98 7.22 -10.61 -3.41
CA ARG A 98 6.92 -10.05 -4.72
C ARG A 98 7.71 -10.78 -5.79
N VAL A 99 6.99 -11.25 -6.80
CA VAL A 99 7.54 -11.99 -7.93
C VAL A 99 7.22 -11.22 -9.20
N VAL A 100 8.24 -10.77 -9.93
CA VAL A 100 8.10 -10.03 -11.18
C VAL A 100 8.86 -10.78 -12.25
N LEU A 101 8.13 -11.34 -13.22
CA LEU A 101 8.69 -12.22 -14.25
C LEU A 101 8.41 -11.66 -15.64
N LYS A 102 9.33 -11.87 -16.59
CA LYS A 102 9.05 -11.61 -17.99
C LYS A 102 7.88 -12.47 -18.47
N SER A 103 6.99 -11.88 -19.26
CA SER A 103 5.83 -12.56 -19.85
C SER A 103 6.26 -13.86 -20.56
N GLY A 104 5.55 -14.95 -20.30
CA GLY A 104 5.87 -16.29 -20.83
C GLY A 104 6.87 -17.10 -19.99
N THR A 105 7.39 -16.55 -18.89
CA THR A 105 8.20 -17.32 -17.92
C THR A 105 7.29 -18.13 -17.00
N ASN A 106 7.55 -19.44 -16.87
CA ASN A 106 6.78 -20.30 -15.96
C ASN A 106 7.15 -20.02 -14.50
N LEU A 107 6.13 -20.02 -13.63
CA LEU A 107 6.33 -20.07 -12.20
C LEU A 107 6.94 -21.44 -11.82
N VAL A 108 8.03 -21.41 -11.05
CA VAL A 108 8.77 -22.60 -10.59
C VAL A 108 8.66 -22.79 -9.08
N PHE A 109 7.59 -22.25 -8.49
CA PHE A 109 7.33 -22.33 -7.06
C PHE A 109 6.42 -23.52 -6.75
N ASP A 110 6.74 -24.24 -5.68
CA ASP A 110 5.84 -25.26 -5.13
C ASP A 110 4.74 -24.55 -4.33
N CYS A 111 3.72 -24.09 -5.05
CA CYS A 111 2.60 -23.33 -4.50
C CYS A 111 1.29 -23.69 -5.18
N VAL A 112 0.18 -23.36 -4.52
CA VAL A 112 -1.16 -23.42 -5.11
C VAL A 112 -1.52 -22.04 -5.64
N GLU A 113 -2.08 -21.99 -6.85
CA GLU A 113 -2.59 -20.76 -7.42
C GLU A 113 -3.81 -20.27 -6.62
N GLY A 114 -3.68 -19.09 -6.01
CA GLY A 114 -4.75 -18.41 -5.30
C GLY A 114 -5.47 -17.38 -6.15
N THR A 115 -6.48 -16.73 -5.58
CA THR A 115 -7.22 -15.65 -6.23
C THR A 115 -6.72 -14.27 -5.79
N SER A 116 -7.14 -13.23 -6.51
CA SER A 116 -6.94 -11.85 -6.05
C SER A 116 -7.64 -11.58 -4.71
N GLU A 117 -8.79 -12.22 -4.45
CA GLU A 117 -9.53 -12.08 -3.20
C GLU A 117 -8.77 -12.63 -1.99
N ASP A 118 -8.06 -13.74 -2.16
CA ASP A 118 -7.19 -14.31 -1.11
C ASP A 118 -6.08 -13.33 -0.75
N TYR A 119 -5.46 -12.74 -1.78
CA TYR A 119 -4.43 -11.71 -1.61
C TYR A 119 -4.97 -10.43 -0.94
N HIS A 120 -6.13 -9.94 -1.37
CA HIS A 120 -6.79 -8.79 -0.74
C HIS A 120 -7.13 -9.05 0.73
N THR A 121 -7.69 -10.23 1.02
CA THR A 121 -8.04 -10.65 2.39
C THR A 121 -6.81 -10.66 3.30
N HIS A 122 -5.71 -11.27 2.84
CA HIS A 122 -4.45 -11.32 3.58
C HIS A 122 -3.91 -9.91 3.90
N ARG A 123 -3.89 -9.02 2.89
CA ARG A 123 -3.47 -7.62 3.09
C ARG A 123 -4.36 -6.88 4.09
N TYR A 124 -5.67 -7.08 4.02
CA TYR A 124 -6.62 -6.44 4.91
C TYR A 124 -6.49 -6.93 6.36
N GLN A 125 -6.23 -8.21 6.57
CA GLN A 125 -5.91 -8.74 7.89
C GLN A 125 -4.63 -8.12 8.48
N LEU A 126 -3.63 -7.85 7.64
CA LEU A 126 -2.41 -7.15 8.05
C LEU A 126 -2.58 -5.62 8.13
N GLY A 127 -3.68 -5.04 7.65
CA GLY A 127 -3.89 -3.60 7.64
C GLY A 127 -3.03 -2.84 6.62
N VAL A 128 -2.63 -3.50 5.53
CA VAL A 128 -1.80 -2.92 4.47
C VAL A 128 -2.68 -2.47 3.30
N GLY A 129 -2.74 -1.16 3.08
CA GLY A 129 -3.41 -0.58 1.91
C GLY A 129 -2.54 -0.63 0.65
N GLU A 130 -3.15 -0.93 -0.48
CA GLU A 130 -2.51 -0.97 -1.79
C GLU A 130 -3.48 -0.55 -2.91
N GLY A 131 -2.99 0.23 -3.86
CA GLY A 131 -3.74 0.67 -5.02
C GLY A 131 -4.78 1.77 -4.73
N VAL A 132 -5.47 2.18 -5.78
CA VAL A 132 -6.30 3.41 -5.77
C VAL A 132 -7.56 3.29 -4.92
N ASN A 133 -8.05 2.07 -4.69
CA ASN A 133 -9.25 1.82 -3.88
C ASN A 133 -8.95 1.99 -2.38
N ASP A 134 -7.83 1.42 -1.93
CA ASP A 134 -7.38 1.49 -0.54
C ASP A 134 -6.79 2.88 -0.22
N LEU A 135 -6.06 3.45 -1.19
CA LEU A 135 -5.32 4.71 -1.08
C LEU A 135 -5.76 5.73 -2.15
N PRO A 136 -7.00 6.25 -2.09
CA PRO A 136 -7.49 7.19 -3.12
C PRO A 136 -6.58 8.41 -3.29
N THR A 137 -6.22 8.71 -4.53
CA THR A 137 -5.30 9.78 -4.91
C THR A 137 -5.62 11.09 -4.18
N GLY A 138 -4.65 11.62 -3.43
CA GLY A 138 -4.78 12.89 -2.73
C GLY A 138 -5.71 12.89 -1.51
N ASN A 139 -6.21 11.74 -1.03
CA ASN A 139 -7.10 11.70 0.12
C ASN A 139 -6.39 11.56 1.47
N CYS A 140 -5.20 10.95 1.50
CA CYS A 140 -4.47 10.65 2.73
C CYS A 140 -3.02 11.16 2.67
N THR A 141 -2.46 11.46 3.83
CA THR A 141 -1.02 11.71 4.00
C THR A 141 -0.25 10.38 4.11
N PRO A 142 1.06 10.32 3.77
CA PRO A 142 1.84 9.08 3.91
C PRO A 142 1.82 8.50 5.32
N LEU A 143 1.85 9.37 6.33
CA LEU A 143 1.89 8.95 7.72
C LEU A 143 0.54 8.39 8.17
N GLU A 144 -0.58 8.92 7.67
CA GLU A 144 -1.91 8.31 7.86
C GLU A 144 -2.00 6.92 7.19
N CYS A 145 -1.28 6.69 6.08
CA CYS A 145 -1.23 5.40 5.39
C CYS A 145 -0.10 4.48 5.90
N ASN A 146 0.52 4.81 7.03
CA ASN A 146 1.61 4.04 7.65
C ASN A 146 2.88 3.88 6.80
N LEU A 147 3.15 4.76 5.81
CA LEU A 147 4.33 4.62 4.96
C LEU A 147 5.66 4.71 5.73
N ALA A 148 5.70 5.38 6.88
CA ALA A 148 6.89 5.35 7.74
C ALA A 148 7.13 3.93 8.30
N PHE A 149 6.06 3.26 8.74
CA PHE A 149 6.14 1.90 9.29
C PHE A 149 6.35 0.82 8.23
N LEU A 150 5.99 1.12 6.98
CA LEU A 150 6.10 0.21 5.83
C LEU A 150 7.32 0.53 4.94
N ASN A 151 8.38 1.12 5.49
CA ASN A 151 9.63 1.43 4.77
C ASN A 151 9.44 2.30 3.50
N GLY A 152 8.36 3.08 3.44
CA GLY A 152 7.95 3.88 2.29
C GLY A 152 8.39 5.36 2.34
N VAL A 153 8.87 5.83 3.49
CA VAL A 153 9.45 7.17 3.68
C VAL A 153 10.84 7.02 4.29
N SER A 154 11.78 7.85 3.84
CA SER A 154 13.09 8.01 4.47
C SER A 154 13.23 9.48 4.85
N PHE A 155 13.64 9.72 6.10
CA PHE A 155 13.85 11.06 6.65
C PHE A 155 15.29 11.55 6.45
N ASP A 156 16.23 10.64 6.17
CA ASP A 156 17.65 10.93 5.97
C ASP A 156 18.07 11.10 4.50
N LYS A 157 17.13 11.03 3.56
CA LYS A 157 17.42 11.22 2.13
C LYS A 157 17.33 12.68 1.70
N GLY A 158 17.95 12.96 0.54
CA GLY A 158 17.88 14.28 -0.10
C GLY A 158 16.46 14.73 -0.50
N CYS A 159 16.36 15.95 -1.00
CA CYS A 159 15.08 16.63 -1.24
C CYS A 159 14.13 15.87 -2.18
N TYR A 160 12.86 15.71 -1.78
CA TYR A 160 11.79 15.16 -2.62
C TYR A 160 10.49 15.96 -2.51
N VAL A 161 9.63 15.86 -3.53
CA VAL A 161 8.35 16.59 -3.58
C VAL A 161 7.47 16.19 -2.39
N GLY A 162 6.93 17.17 -1.66
CA GLY A 162 6.08 16.95 -0.49
C GLY A 162 6.82 16.55 0.79
N GLN A 163 8.16 16.57 0.80
CA GLN A 163 8.97 16.26 1.98
C GLN A 163 8.67 17.17 3.17
N GLU A 164 8.53 18.48 2.94
CA GLU A 164 8.41 19.46 4.04
C GLU A 164 7.23 19.14 4.97
N LEU A 165 6.05 18.87 4.40
CA LEU A 165 4.87 18.54 5.20
C LEU A 165 5.02 17.18 5.90
N THR A 166 5.61 16.20 5.22
CA THR A 166 5.82 14.84 5.74
C THR A 166 6.79 14.86 6.91
N ALA A 167 7.95 15.51 6.74
CA ALA A 167 8.95 15.67 7.78
C ALA A 167 8.42 16.50 8.96
N ARG A 168 7.72 17.61 8.70
CA ARG A 168 7.11 18.43 9.77
C ARG A 168 6.13 17.62 10.61
N THR A 169 5.25 16.86 9.96
CA THR A 169 4.25 16.02 10.65
C THR A 169 4.93 14.90 11.44
N HIS A 170 6.03 14.34 10.95
CA HIS A 170 6.81 13.34 11.66
C HIS A 170 7.49 13.89 12.92
N HIS A 171 8.19 15.03 12.82
CA HIS A 171 8.98 15.56 13.93
C HIS A 171 8.17 16.33 14.99
N THR A 172 7.08 17.00 14.57
CA THR A 172 6.33 17.93 15.45
C THR A 172 4.83 17.66 15.46
N GLY A 173 4.34 16.75 14.60
CA GLY A 173 2.92 16.47 14.46
C GLY A 173 2.47 15.27 15.28
N VAL A 174 1.23 15.34 15.77
CA VAL A 174 0.53 14.17 16.31
C VAL A 174 -0.28 13.53 15.19
N ILE A 175 0.06 12.30 14.82
CA ILE A 175 -0.74 11.51 13.87
C ILE A 175 -2.01 11.05 14.59
N ARG A 176 -3.16 11.64 14.25
CA ARG A 176 -4.44 11.36 14.92
C ARG A 176 -5.27 10.26 14.26
N LYS A 177 -4.98 9.94 13.00
CA LYS A 177 -5.68 8.94 12.21
C LYS A 177 -4.66 8.04 11.51
N ARG A 178 -4.97 6.76 11.40
CA ARG A 178 -4.18 5.80 10.63
C ARG A 178 -5.10 4.86 9.86
N LEU A 179 -4.60 4.34 8.75
CA LEU A 179 -5.19 3.22 8.06
C LEU A 179 -5.01 1.99 8.96
N MET A 180 -6.12 1.34 9.31
CA MET A 180 -6.15 0.22 10.25
C MET A 180 -6.96 -0.92 9.64
N PRO A 181 -6.59 -2.18 9.94
CA PRO A 181 -7.44 -3.32 9.63
C PRO A 181 -8.74 -3.19 10.41
N VAL A 182 -9.85 -3.56 9.76
CA VAL A 182 -11.16 -3.66 10.38
C VAL A 182 -11.78 -5.02 10.08
N THR A 183 -12.47 -5.56 11.07
CA THR A 183 -13.30 -6.77 10.92
C THR A 183 -14.75 -6.37 11.05
N LEU A 184 -15.55 -6.63 10.03
CA LEU A 184 -17.00 -6.44 10.02
C LEU A 184 -17.67 -7.59 10.77
N ASP A 185 -18.79 -7.31 11.45
CA ASP A 185 -19.56 -8.35 12.17
C ASP A 185 -20.15 -9.39 11.24
N ARG A 186 -20.37 -9.01 9.97
CA ARG A 186 -20.87 -9.86 8.91
C ARG A 186 -20.44 -9.31 7.55
N PRO A 187 -20.40 -10.14 6.50
CA PRO A 187 -20.21 -9.65 5.14
C PRO A 187 -21.26 -8.59 4.81
N ALA A 188 -20.81 -7.46 4.26
CA ALA A 188 -21.66 -6.36 3.84
C ALA A 188 -21.01 -5.56 2.73
N SER A 189 -21.83 -5.02 1.83
CA SER A 189 -21.38 -4.10 0.79
C SER A 189 -21.43 -2.67 1.34
N LEU A 190 -20.27 -2.09 1.64
CA LEU A 190 -20.15 -0.73 2.15
C LEU A 190 -19.48 0.15 1.10
N GLU A 191 -20.02 1.35 0.89
CA GLU A 191 -19.41 2.31 -0.03
C GLU A 191 -18.06 2.82 0.48
N ALA A 192 -17.07 2.85 -0.42
CA ALA A 192 -15.76 3.41 -0.12
C ALA A 192 -15.87 4.89 0.26
N GLY A 193 -15.26 5.27 1.39
CA GLY A 193 -15.33 6.64 1.90
C GLY A 193 -16.50 6.93 2.84
N SER A 194 -17.41 5.96 3.05
CA SER A 194 -18.48 6.05 4.04
C SER A 194 -17.96 6.37 5.43
N THR A 195 -18.73 7.17 6.17
CA THR A 195 -18.34 7.64 7.50
C THR A 195 -18.42 6.51 8.50
N LEU A 196 -17.36 6.33 9.28
CA LEU A 196 -17.40 5.49 10.47
C LEU A 196 -17.88 6.30 11.66
N THR A 197 -18.81 5.74 12.42
CA THR A 197 -19.30 6.30 13.68
C THR A 197 -19.01 5.37 14.85
N ASN A 198 -18.92 5.93 16.06
CA ASN A 198 -18.96 5.13 17.29
C ASN A 198 -20.40 5.02 17.82
N GLU A 199 -20.60 4.32 18.94
CA GLU A 199 -21.91 4.17 19.61
C GLU A 199 -22.61 5.49 19.93
N LYS A 200 -21.85 6.59 20.10
CA LYS A 200 -22.37 7.93 20.36
C LYS A 200 -22.71 8.70 19.08
N GLY A 201 -22.63 8.06 17.91
CA GLY A 201 -22.85 8.69 16.60
C GLY A 201 -21.74 9.66 16.16
N LYS A 202 -20.60 9.71 16.86
CA LYS A 202 -19.49 10.60 16.52
C LYS A 202 -18.75 10.06 15.30
N ASN A 203 -18.43 10.93 14.33
CA ASN A 203 -17.54 10.56 13.23
C ASN A 203 -16.13 10.23 13.78
N VAL A 204 -15.67 9.01 13.52
CA VAL A 204 -14.40 8.47 13.98
C VAL A 204 -13.49 8.02 12.85
N GLY A 205 -13.93 8.13 11.59
CA GLY A 205 -13.11 7.69 10.47
C GLY A 205 -13.85 7.60 9.14
N LYS A 206 -13.19 6.98 8.17
CA LYS A 206 -13.77 6.63 6.87
C LYS A 206 -13.45 5.19 6.52
N PHE A 207 -14.47 4.44 6.12
CA PHE A 207 -14.30 3.13 5.51
C PHE A 207 -13.54 3.26 4.17
N ARG A 208 -12.78 2.23 3.81
CA ARG A 208 -12.08 2.16 2.51
C ARG A 208 -12.61 1.02 1.68
N HIS A 209 -12.32 -0.21 2.08
CA HIS A 209 -12.71 -1.39 1.34
C HIS A 209 -12.67 -2.62 2.26
N ALA A 210 -13.36 -3.68 1.85
CA ALA A 210 -13.34 -4.97 2.53
C ALA A 210 -13.55 -6.12 1.53
N GLN A 211 -12.94 -7.26 1.83
CA GLN A 211 -13.21 -8.57 1.22
C GLN A 211 -13.82 -9.47 2.28
N GLY A 212 -15.04 -9.95 2.05
CA GLY A 212 -15.81 -10.68 3.06
C GLY A 212 -16.02 -9.84 4.34
N VAL A 213 -15.42 -10.28 5.45
CA VAL A 213 -15.46 -9.54 6.73
C VAL A 213 -14.18 -8.74 7.02
N HIS A 214 -13.12 -8.93 6.23
CA HIS A 214 -11.83 -8.29 6.46
C HIS A 214 -11.68 -7.07 5.58
N GLY A 215 -11.36 -5.93 6.16
CA GLY A 215 -11.18 -4.70 5.40
C GLY A 215 -10.19 -3.77 6.06
N ILE A 216 -10.16 -2.56 5.54
CA ILE A 216 -9.34 -1.47 6.06
C ILE A 216 -10.16 -0.18 6.14
N ALA A 217 -9.79 0.66 7.10
CA ALA A 217 -10.42 1.96 7.28
C ALA A 217 -9.43 2.98 7.82
N LEU A 218 -9.65 4.26 7.49
CA LEU A 218 -8.93 5.36 8.11
C LEU A 218 -9.62 5.72 9.43
N VAL A 219 -9.04 5.30 10.55
CA VAL A 219 -9.65 5.41 11.90
C VAL A 219 -8.89 6.43 12.76
N ARG A 220 -9.62 7.22 13.54
CA ARG A 220 -9.04 8.09 14.59
C ARG A 220 -8.50 7.22 15.72
N LEU A 221 -7.22 7.34 16.03
CA LEU A 221 -6.53 6.51 17.02
C LEU A 221 -7.16 6.60 18.42
N ALA A 222 -7.69 7.76 18.80
CA ALA A 222 -8.40 7.95 20.06
C ALA A 222 -9.67 7.08 20.21
N HIS A 223 -10.18 6.52 19.11
CA HIS A 223 -11.40 5.71 19.06
C HIS A 223 -11.15 4.31 18.49
N SER A 224 -9.89 3.89 18.32
CA SER A 224 -9.56 2.62 17.64
C SER A 224 -9.98 1.37 18.42
N GLN A 225 -10.17 1.50 19.74
CA GLN A 225 -10.62 0.41 20.61
C GLN A 225 -12.14 0.38 20.82
N GLU A 226 -12.87 1.36 20.26
CA GLU A 226 -14.33 1.41 20.37
C GLU A 226 -14.99 0.51 19.32
N LYS A 227 -16.24 0.11 19.57
CA LYS A 227 -17.09 -0.47 18.52
C LYS A 227 -17.41 0.62 17.49
N LEU A 228 -17.21 0.28 16.22
CA LEU A 228 -17.43 1.18 15.10
C LEU A 228 -18.64 0.71 14.29
N TYR A 229 -19.25 1.64 13.57
CA TYR A 229 -20.41 1.41 12.75
C TYR A 229 -20.26 2.11 11.41
N CYS A 230 -20.77 1.48 10.36
CA CYS A 230 -20.87 2.05 9.02
C CYS A 230 -22.26 1.76 8.46
N LYS A 231 -22.84 2.71 7.74
CA LYS A 231 -24.15 2.53 7.10
C LYS A 231 -23.97 2.03 5.68
N GLN A 232 -24.76 1.04 5.30
CA GLN A 232 -24.98 0.64 3.91
C GLN A 232 -25.92 1.63 3.21
N ASP A 233 -25.98 1.56 1.88
CA ASP A 233 -26.89 2.39 1.07
C ASP A 233 -28.36 2.10 1.37
N SER A 234 -28.66 0.87 1.82
CA SER A 234 -29.98 0.47 2.31
C SER A 234 -30.39 1.18 3.62
N GLY A 235 -29.47 1.91 4.26
CA GLY A 235 -29.65 2.54 5.57
C GLY A 235 -29.38 1.59 6.75
N GLU A 236 -29.18 0.30 6.49
CA GLU A 236 -28.84 -0.68 7.51
C GLU A 236 -27.40 -0.46 8.01
N GLU A 237 -27.23 -0.50 9.32
CA GLU A 237 -25.95 -0.29 9.98
C GLU A 237 -25.20 -1.61 10.19
N VAL A 238 -23.89 -1.59 9.94
CA VAL A 238 -22.99 -2.73 10.11
C VAL A 238 -21.95 -2.37 11.14
N GLY A 239 -21.85 -3.18 12.18
CA GLY A 239 -20.80 -3.06 13.18
C GLY A 239 -19.46 -3.57 12.65
N LEU A 240 -18.38 -2.91 13.06
CA LEU A 240 -17.02 -3.28 12.75
C LEU A 240 -16.08 -2.94 13.90
N LYS A 241 -14.95 -3.62 13.96
CA LYS A 241 -13.91 -3.44 14.98
C LYS A 241 -12.59 -3.16 14.30
N ALA A 242 -11.90 -2.09 14.71
CA ALA A 242 -10.54 -1.83 14.27
C ALA A 242 -9.54 -2.53 15.18
N GLU A 243 -8.41 -2.95 14.63
CA GLU A 243 -7.34 -3.59 15.39
C GLU A 243 -6.00 -2.91 15.10
N THR A 244 -5.13 -2.87 16.10
CA THR A 244 -3.76 -2.37 15.92
C THR A 244 -2.92 -3.52 15.35
N PRO A 245 -2.34 -3.37 14.14
CA PRO A 245 -1.50 -4.41 13.58
C PRO A 245 -0.30 -4.75 14.46
N LYS A 246 0.03 -6.04 14.55
CA LYS A 246 1.12 -6.54 15.39
C LYS A 246 2.51 -6.05 14.95
N TRP A 247 2.66 -5.74 13.66
CA TRP A 247 3.91 -5.23 13.08
C TRP A 247 4.14 -3.74 13.29
N TRP A 248 3.17 -3.00 13.87
CA TRP A 248 3.42 -1.61 14.24
C TRP A 248 4.51 -1.54 15.31
N PRO A 249 5.39 -0.53 15.24
CA PRO A 249 6.42 -0.34 16.26
C PRO A 249 5.77 -0.06 17.62
N GLN A 250 6.39 -0.58 18.69
CA GLN A 250 5.93 -0.33 20.06
C GLN A 250 6.00 1.16 20.42
N ASP A 251 6.99 1.86 19.87
CA ASP A 251 7.11 3.31 19.94
C ASP A 251 6.94 3.92 18.54
N PRO A 252 5.79 4.54 18.25
CA PRO A 252 5.51 5.21 16.98
C PRO A 252 6.48 6.34 16.60
N GLN A 253 7.27 6.86 17.55
CA GLN A 253 8.26 7.91 17.30
C GLN A 253 9.60 7.36 16.78
N GLN A 254 9.82 6.03 16.86
CA GLN A 254 11.06 5.38 16.43
C GLN A 254 11.04 4.92 14.96
N ALA A 255 9.95 5.19 14.23
CA ALA A 255 9.79 4.83 12.82
C ALA A 255 9.82 6.04 11.89
#